data_AF-A0AA91GVT6-F1
#
_entry.id   AF-A0AA91GVT6-F1
#
_cell.length_a   1.000
_cell.length_b   1.000
_cell.length_c   1.000
_cell.angle_alpha   90.00
_cell.angle_beta   90.00
_cell.angle_gamma   90.00
#
_symmetry.space_group_name_H-M   'P 1'
#
loop_
_entity.id
_entity.type
_entity.pdbx_description
1 polymer ?
#
loop_
_entity_poly.entity_id
_entity_poly.type
_entity_poly.pdbx_seq_one_letter_code
_entity_poly.pdbx_strand_id
1 'polypeptide(L)'
;MALPTRELQPKNQYGGTTQETPPPGTQNDPLIAKGLQKEQYIGIFALGIILIAVIGFFSRRVEYAILFAITLSVILITFFLTV
;
A
#
# COMPACT_ATOMS: atom_id res chain seq x y z
N MET A 1 -4.56 -60.79 37.99
CA MET A 1 -3.92 -59.51 37.62
C MET A 1 -3.41 -59.63 36.20
N ALA A 2 -4.08 -58.99 35.25
CA ALA A 2 -3.62 -58.72 33.89
C ALA A 2 -4.34 -57.43 33.45
N LEU A 3 -3.57 -56.44 32.98
CA LEU A 3 -4.06 -55.09 32.66
C LEU A 3 -4.80 -55.10 31.31
N PRO A 4 -5.90 -54.34 31.16
CA PRO A 4 -6.55 -54.17 29.86
C PRO A 4 -5.72 -53.25 28.95
N THR A 5 -5.54 -53.71 27.71
CA THR A 5 -4.92 -53.04 26.56
C THR A 5 -5.51 -51.63 26.38
N ARG A 6 -4.68 -50.60 26.63
CA ARG A 6 -5.00 -49.22 26.26
C ARG A 6 -4.70 -49.04 24.78
N GLU A 7 -5.79 -48.97 24.03
CA GLU A 7 -5.91 -48.47 22.67
C GLU A 7 -4.92 -47.33 22.37
N LEU A 8 -4.29 -47.44 21.20
CA LEU A 8 -3.35 -46.51 20.61
C LEU A 8 -4.02 -45.13 20.42
N GLN A 9 -3.63 -44.14 21.21
CA GLN A 9 -3.90 -42.74 20.89
C GLN A 9 -2.59 -41.96 20.79
N PRO A 10 -2.16 -41.56 19.57
CA PRO A 10 -0.98 -40.72 19.41
C PRO A 10 -1.28 -39.34 19.98
N LYS A 11 -0.53 -38.98 21.03
CA LYS A 11 -0.50 -37.65 21.61
C LYS A 11 0.12 -36.70 20.59
N ASN A 12 -0.74 -35.92 19.95
CA ASN A 12 -0.48 -34.90 18.94
C ASN A 12 0.87 -34.21 19.16
N GLN A 13 1.83 -34.61 18.33
CA GLN A 13 3.17 -34.05 18.25
C GLN A 13 3.11 -32.60 17.76
N TYR A 14 3.97 -31.77 18.35
CA TYR A 14 4.37 -30.48 17.83
C TYR A 14 4.79 -30.62 16.35
N GLY A 15 3.90 -30.21 15.44
CA GLY A 15 4.16 -30.13 14.01
C GLY A 15 4.13 -28.68 13.60
N GLY A 16 5.31 -28.05 13.57
CA GLY A 16 5.50 -26.80 12.84
C GLY A 16 5.14 -27.02 11.37
N THR A 17 3.97 -26.54 10.98
CA THR A 17 3.65 -26.24 9.59
C THR A 17 3.15 -24.81 9.58
N THR A 18 4.10 -23.88 9.57
CA THR A 18 3.82 -22.50 9.17
C THR A 18 3.33 -22.58 7.73
N GLN A 19 2.01 -22.60 7.53
CA GLN A 19 1.42 -22.24 6.24
C GLN A 19 1.49 -20.71 6.16
N GLU A 20 2.59 -20.17 5.63
CA GLU A 20 2.78 -18.73 5.36
C GLU A 20 1.97 -18.24 4.15
N THR A 21 0.77 -18.76 3.92
CA THR A 21 -0.11 -18.15 2.93
C THR A 21 -1.55 -18.38 3.33
N PRO A 22 -2.29 -17.31 3.73
CA PRO A 22 -3.72 -17.41 3.93
C PRO A 22 -4.38 -17.94 2.64
N PRO A 23 -5.44 -18.76 2.75
CA PRO A 23 -6.18 -19.23 1.59
C PRO A 23 -6.60 -18.06 0.67
N PRO A 24 -6.51 -18.20 -0.67
CA PRO A 24 -6.83 -17.14 -1.61
C PRO A 24 -8.33 -16.87 -1.55
N GLY A 25 -8.73 -15.92 -0.70
CA GLY A 25 -10.15 -15.61 -0.46
C GLY A 25 -10.41 -14.91 0.87
N THR A 26 -9.54 -15.05 1.87
CA THR A 26 -9.68 -14.36 3.18
C THR A 26 -8.67 -13.23 3.31
N GLN A 27 -8.65 -12.33 2.32
CA GLN A 27 -7.77 -11.15 2.35
C GLN A 27 -8.38 -10.01 3.17
N ASN A 28 -9.40 -10.24 3.99
CA ASN A 28 -10.02 -9.21 4.83
C ASN A 28 -9.26 -9.09 6.14
N ASP A 29 -7.98 -8.75 6.04
CA ASP A 29 -7.18 -8.38 7.20
C ASP A 29 -7.60 -6.96 7.63
N PRO A 30 -8.27 -6.78 8.79
CA PRO A 30 -8.72 -5.48 9.26
C PRO A 30 -7.56 -4.53 9.61
N LEU A 31 -6.33 -5.05 9.73
CA LEU A 31 -5.13 -4.24 9.95
C LEU A 31 -4.57 -3.66 8.64
N ILE A 32 -4.92 -4.23 7.50
CA ILE A 32 -4.65 -3.64 6.19
C ILE A 32 -5.82 -2.72 5.88
N ALA A 33 -5.65 -1.43 6.18
CA ALA A 33 -6.62 -0.41 5.83
C ALA A 33 -6.78 -0.35 4.30
N LYS A 34 -7.73 -1.13 3.77
CA LYS A 34 -8.02 -1.29 2.33
C LYS A 34 -8.51 0.00 1.64
N GLY A 35 -8.64 1.10 2.39
CA GLY A 35 -8.93 2.43 1.88
C GLY A 35 -7.82 3.47 2.07
N LEU A 36 -6.85 3.21 2.96
CA LEU A 36 -5.82 4.20 3.29
C LEU A 36 -4.73 4.25 2.23
N GLN A 37 -4.46 3.14 1.54
CA GLN A 37 -3.41 3.08 0.50
C GLN A 37 -3.66 4.05 -0.66
N LYS A 38 -4.93 4.20 -1.10
CA LYS A 38 -5.32 5.15 -2.16
C LYS A 38 -5.16 6.60 -1.71
N GLU A 39 -5.60 6.91 -0.48
CA GLU A 39 -5.50 8.25 0.10
C GLU A 39 -4.05 8.63 0.37
N GLN A 40 -3.23 7.67 0.81
CA GLN A 40 -1.82 7.85 1.06
C GLN A 40 -1.03 8.03 -0.25
N TYR A 41 -1.39 7.32 -1.32
CA TYR A 41 -0.82 7.55 -2.65
C TYR A 41 -1.13 8.96 -3.17
N ILE A 42 -2.39 9.39 -3.07
CA ILE A 42 -2.82 10.76 -3.44
C ILE A 42 -2.10 11.80 -2.58
N GLY A 43 -1.93 11.53 -1.27
CA GLY A 43 -1.23 12.40 -0.34
C GLY A 43 0.26 12.54 -0.67
N ILE A 44 0.96 11.45 -0.98
CA ILE A 44 2.37 11.47 -1.39
C ILE A 44 2.53 12.21 -2.72
N PHE A 45 1.62 11.99 -3.66
CA PHE A 45 1.61 12.69 -4.94
C PHE A 45 1.45 14.21 -4.75
N ALA A 46 0.47 14.63 -3.94
CA ALA A 46 0.26 16.04 -3.62
C ALA A 46 1.47 16.65 -2.88
N LEU A 47 2.07 15.91 -1.94
CA LEU A 47 3.27 16.34 -1.23
C LEU A 47 4.46 16.57 -2.19
N GLY A 48 4.64 15.69 -3.17
CA GLY A 48 5.67 15.83 -4.20
C GLY A 48 5.50 17.11 -5.02
N ILE A 49 4.27 17.42 -5.45
CA ILE A 49 3.97 18.67 -6.18
C ILE A 49 4.29 19.89 -5.32
N ILE A 50 3.90 19.89 -4.05
CA ILE A 50 4.16 21.01 -3.13
C ILE A 50 5.66 21.20 -2.93
N LEU A 51 6.42 20.12 -2.72
CA LEU A 51 7.89 20.20 -2.59
C LEU A 51 8.54 20.77 -3.84
N ILE A 52 8.17 20.28 -5.03
CA ILE A 52 8.70 20.80 -6.30
C ILE A 52 8.35 22.28 -6.47
N ALA A 53 7.12 22.68 -6.13
CA ALA A 53 6.70 24.07 -6.19
C ALA A 53 7.52 24.96 -5.24
N VAL A 54 7.74 24.52 -4.00
CA VAL A 54 8.52 25.27 -3.00
C VAL A 54 10.00 25.36 -3.40
N ILE A 55 10.59 24.26 -3.86
CA ILE A 55 11.99 24.24 -4.32
C ILE A 55 12.15 25.11 -5.58
N GLY A 56 11.23 24.99 -6.54
CA GLY A 56 11.21 25.80 -7.75
C GLY A 56 11.01 27.30 -7.47
N PHE A 57 10.20 27.63 -6.46
CA PHE A 57 9.98 28.99 -5.99
C PHE A 57 11.23 29.58 -5.33
N PHE A 58 11.96 28.81 -4.52
CA PHE A 58 13.15 29.28 -3.82
C PHE A 58 14.44 29.28 -4.65
N SER A 59 14.56 28.44 -5.69
CA SER A 59 15.86 28.19 -6.33
C SER A 59 16.39 29.33 -7.21
N ARG A 60 15.55 30.13 -7.94
CA ARG A 60 15.91 31.54 -8.30
C ARG A 60 14.98 32.42 -9.14
N ARG A 61 14.06 31.97 -9.99
CA ARG A 61 13.18 32.90 -10.76
C ARG A 61 11.88 32.20 -11.07
N VAL A 62 10.79 32.91 -10.85
CA VAL A 62 9.41 32.58 -11.25
C VAL A 62 9.29 31.85 -12.60
N GLU A 63 10.21 32.05 -13.56
CA GLU A 63 10.33 31.30 -14.82
C GLU A 63 10.16 29.79 -14.70
N TYR A 64 10.92 29.11 -13.83
CA TYR A 64 10.83 27.64 -13.73
C TYR A 64 9.54 27.19 -13.05
N ALA A 65 9.04 27.96 -12.09
CA ALA A 65 7.75 27.69 -11.46
C ALA A 65 6.58 27.89 -12.44
N ILE A 66 6.64 28.91 -13.30
CA ILE A 66 5.65 29.16 -14.36
C ILE A 66 5.70 28.05 -15.41
N LEU A 67 6.88 27.69 -15.91
CA LEU A 67 7.03 26.61 -16.90
C LEU A 67 6.50 25.29 -16.34
N PHE A 68 6.81 24.99 -15.08
CA PHE A 68 6.28 23.81 -14.40
C PHE A 68 4.75 23.87 -14.27
N ALA A 69 4.19 24.99 -13.81
CA ALA A 69 2.75 25.15 -13.63
C ALA A 69 1.98 25.05 -14.96
N ILE A 70 2.47 25.65 -16.04
CA ILE A 70 1.87 25.54 -17.38
C ILE A 70 1.92 24.09 -17.85
N THR A 71 3.07 23.44 -17.75
CA THR A 71 3.23 22.05 -18.17
C THR A 71 2.30 21.12 -17.39
N LEU A 72 2.25 21.27 -16.07
CA LEU A 72 1.36 20.51 -15.20
C LEU A 72 -0.11 20.77 -15.52
N SER A 73 -0.49 22.02 -15.79
CA SER A 73 -1.84 22.39 -16.19
C SER A 73 -2.26 21.71 -17.48
N VAL A 74 -1.42 21.72 -18.52
CA VAL A 74 -1.71 21.03 -19.80
C VAL A 74 -1.88 19.53 -19.60
N ILE A 75 -1.02 18.91 -18.80
CA ILE A 75 -1.11 17.48 -18.49
C ILE A 75 -2.44 17.17 -17.79
N LEU A 76 -2.81 17.95 -16.76
CA LEU A 76 -4.06 17.75 -16.02
C LEU A 76 -5.30 17.97 -16.90
N ILE A 77 -5.32 19.02 -17.71
CA ILE A 77 -6.44 19.30 -18.62
C ILE A 77 -6.62 18.15 -19.62
N THR A 78 -5.52 17.69 -20.21
CA THR A 78 -5.55 16.57 -21.16
C THR A 78 -6.08 15.32 -20.47
N PHE A 79 -5.58 15.02 -19.27
CA PHE A 79 -6.02 13.87 -18.48
C PHE A 79 -7.54 13.91 -18.23
N PHE A 80 -8.09 15.02 -17.73
CA PHE A 80 -9.53 15.16 -17.47
C PHE A 80 -10.41 15.13 -18.73
N LEU A 81 -9.86 15.44 -19.91
CA LEU A 81 -10.59 15.40 -21.17
C LEU A 81 -10.55 14.01 -21.85
N THR A 82 -9.55 13.19 -21.55
CA THR A 82 -9.32 11.91 -22.22
C THR A 82 -9.59 10.68 -21.37
N VAL A 83 -9.61 10.82 -20.05
CA VAL A 83 -9.94 9.76 -19.07
C VAL A 83 -11.28 10.08 -18.43
#